data_AF-A0A2W5UPZ9-F1
#
_entry.id   AF-A0A2W5UPZ9-F1
#
_cell.length_a   1.000
_cell.length_b   1.000
_cell.length_c   1.000
_cell.angle_alpha   90.00
_cell.angle_beta   90.00
_cell.angle_gamma   90.00
#
_symmetry.space_group_name_H-M   'P 1'
#
loop_
_entity.id
_entity.type
_entity.pdbx_description
1 polymer ?
#
loop_
_entity_poly.entity_id
_entity_poly.type
_entity_poly.pdbx_seq_one_letter_code
_entity_poly.pdbx_strand_id
1 'polypeptide(L)'
;MTRDHALHVLVQGAIAEVVRALRLEGKPDDSSDVRAAMETPAGALHGVTGHLRTESEGSLEMLVAEAKARITADQMLTLCDARLDLMEKGLEHASIKFTSLEEAARQLSETLRRPSSVASYTVATTQAEAALNRSSFVLVAG
;
A
#
# COMPACT_ATOMS: atom_id res chain seq x y z
N MET A 1 0.06 12.42 -20.06
CA MET A 1 0.58 11.68 -18.91
C MET A 1 2.07 11.48 -19.14
N THR A 2 2.89 12.18 -18.36
CA THR A 2 4.33 12.32 -18.60
C THR A 2 5.10 11.12 -18.06
N ARG A 3 6.23 10.82 -18.71
CA ARG A 3 7.19 9.74 -18.42
C ARG A 3 7.59 9.67 -16.93
N ASP A 4 7.47 10.79 -16.22
CA ASP A 4 7.73 10.92 -14.77
C ASP A 4 6.77 10.11 -13.89
N HIS A 5 5.49 9.96 -14.28
CA HIS A 5 4.53 9.20 -13.45
C HIS A 5 4.84 7.70 -13.42
N ALA A 6 5.16 7.11 -14.58
CA ALA A 6 5.47 5.69 -14.67
C ALA A 6 6.76 5.37 -13.90
N LEU A 7 7.76 6.25 -13.99
CA LEU A 7 8.99 6.13 -13.23
C LEU A 7 8.74 6.22 -11.73
N HIS A 8 7.89 7.14 -11.29
CA HIS A 8 7.57 7.32 -9.87
C HIS A 8 6.86 6.10 -9.27
N VAL A 9 5.92 5.49 -10.00
CA VAL A 9 5.27 4.23 -9.57
C VAL A 9 6.27 3.08 -9.49
N LEU A 10 7.15 2.94 -10.50
CA LEU A 10 8.19 1.90 -10.50
C LEU A 10 9.15 2.07 -9.34
N VAL A 11 9.56 3.31 -9.04
CA VAL A 11 10.43 3.64 -7.90
C VAL A 11 9.74 3.30 -6.57
N GLN A 12 8.51 3.75 -6.35
CA GLN A 12 7.75 3.44 -5.13
C GLN A 12 7.54 1.92 -4.97
N GLY A 13 7.24 1.21 -6.05
CA GLY A 13 7.08 -0.25 -6.03
C GLY A 13 8.38 -0.97 -5.68
N ALA A 14 9.49 -0.56 -6.27
CA ALA A 14 10.79 -1.16 -6.03
C ALA A 14 11.28 -0.91 -4.59
N ILE A 15 11.09 0.31 -4.07
CA ILE A 15 11.39 0.63 -2.66
C ILE A 15 10.50 -0.20 -1.73
N ALA A 16 9.21 -0.36 -2.04
CA ALA A 16 8.30 -1.17 -1.24
C ALA A 16 8.74 -2.65 -1.18
N GLU A 17 9.24 -3.23 -2.28
CA GLU A 17 9.82 -4.57 -2.28
C GLU A 17 11.04 -4.69 -1.36
N VAL A 18 11.92 -3.69 -1.37
CA VAL A 18 13.10 -3.66 -0.47
C VAL A 18 12.70 -3.52 0.99
N VAL A 19 11.76 -2.61 1.30
CA VAL A 19 11.21 -2.44 2.65
C VAL A 19 10.63 -3.77 3.16
N ARG A 20 9.89 -4.50 2.32
CA ARG A 20 9.35 -5.83 2.65
C ARG A 20 10.46 -6.86 2.84
N ALA A 21 11.42 -6.95 1.92
CA ALA A 21 12.52 -7.92 1.96
C ALA A 21 13.38 -7.78 3.22
N LEU A 22 13.63 -6.54 3.64
CA LEU A 22 14.41 -6.21 4.83
C LEU A 22 13.57 -6.14 6.12
N ARG A 23 12.25 -6.34 6.02
CA ARG A 23 11.30 -6.23 7.14
C ARG A 23 11.48 -4.91 7.90
N LEU A 24 11.48 -3.81 7.17
CA LEU A 24 11.67 -2.46 7.73
C LEU A 24 10.35 -1.80 8.17
N GLU A 25 9.22 -2.48 7.96
CA GLU A 25 7.90 -2.06 8.45
C GLU A 25 7.94 -1.84 9.98
N GLY A 26 7.57 -0.65 10.43
CA GLY A 26 7.57 -0.27 11.85
C GLY A 26 8.93 0.07 12.47
N LYS A 27 10.03 0.01 11.72
CA LYS A 27 11.36 0.46 12.20
C LYS A 27 11.55 1.98 11.98
N PRO A 28 12.05 2.73 12.98
CA PRO A 28 12.57 4.09 12.78
C PRO A 28 13.92 4.03 12.03
N ASP A 29 14.23 5.04 11.22
CA ASP A 29 15.50 5.22 10.46
C ASP A 29 15.82 4.18 9.36
N ASP A 30 14.87 3.89 8.47
CA ASP A 30 14.98 2.87 7.42
C ASP A 30 15.54 3.34 6.07
N SER A 31 15.73 4.64 5.88
CA SER A 31 16.25 5.20 4.63
C SER A 31 17.71 4.81 4.34
N SER A 32 18.52 4.63 5.40
CA SER A 32 19.91 4.20 5.30
C SER A 32 20.03 2.73 4.89
N ASP A 33 19.20 1.85 5.46
CA ASP A 33 19.10 0.44 5.11
C ASP A 33 18.59 0.24 3.69
N VAL A 34 17.56 1.01 3.30
CA VAL A 34 17.08 1.04 1.91
C VAL A 34 18.21 1.47 1.00
N ARG A 35 18.91 2.58 1.30
CA ARG A 35 20.06 3.08 0.52
C ARG A 35 21.16 2.03 0.36
N ALA A 36 21.57 1.39 1.45
CA ALA A 36 22.57 0.33 1.43
C ALA A 36 22.13 -0.84 0.53
N ALA A 37 20.86 -1.23 0.58
CA ALA A 37 20.32 -2.25 -0.31
C ALA A 37 20.28 -1.82 -1.79
N MET A 38 20.07 -0.54 -2.09
CA MET A 38 20.13 -0.02 -3.48
C MET A 38 21.55 0.02 -4.05
N GLU A 39 22.55 0.12 -3.18
CA GLU A 39 23.96 0.08 -3.59
C GLU A 39 24.42 -1.34 -3.94
N THR A 40 23.66 -2.38 -3.56
CA THR A 40 23.97 -3.75 -3.94
C THR A 40 23.65 -4.03 -5.41
N PRO A 41 24.62 -4.49 -6.24
CA PRO A 41 24.43 -4.72 -7.67
C PRO A 41 23.37 -5.78 -8.03
N ALA A 42 23.03 -6.66 -7.08
CA ALA A 42 22.15 -7.81 -7.26
C ALA A 42 20.71 -7.60 -6.73
N GLY A 43 20.36 -6.40 -6.25
CA GLY A 43 19.04 -6.11 -5.69
C GLY A 43 17.94 -5.96 -6.74
N ALA A 44 16.68 -6.20 -6.33
CA ALA A 44 15.45 -6.00 -7.12
C ALA A 44 15.31 -4.58 -7.73
N LEU A 45 16.12 -3.63 -7.26
CA LEU A 45 16.12 -2.23 -7.65
C LEU A 45 16.94 -1.91 -8.91
N HIS A 46 17.66 -2.86 -9.53
CA HIS A 46 18.67 -2.56 -10.55
C HIS A 46 18.19 -1.60 -11.66
N GLY A 47 16.93 -1.70 -12.10
CA GLY A 47 16.33 -0.82 -13.11
C GLY A 47 16.02 0.63 -12.68
N VAL A 48 15.96 0.91 -11.37
CA VAL A 48 15.63 2.24 -10.81
C VAL A 48 16.74 2.84 -9.93
N THR A 49 17.77 2.06 -9.59
CA THR A 49 18.93 2.49 -8.78
C THR A 49 19.62 3.75 -9.30
N GLY A 50 19.72 3.93 -10.62
CA GLY A 50 20.34 5.12 -11.21
C GLY A 50 19.62 6.42 -10.85
N HIS A 51 18.30 6.39 -10.70
CA HIS A 51 17.50 7.55 -10.32
C HIS A 51 17.62 7.84 -8.82
N LEU A 52 17.59 6.79 -8.00
CA LEU A 52 17.64 6.89 -6.55
C LEU A 52 19.03 7.30 -6.00
N ARG A 53 20.11 7.00 -6.74
CA ARG A 53 21.47 7.42 -6.37
C ARG A 53 21.69 8.94 -6.45
N THR A 54 20.91 9.63 -7.27
CA THR A 54 20.99 11.09 -7.44
C THR A 54 19.99 11.85 -6.57
N GLU A 55 19.08 11.14 -5.90
CA GLU A 55 18.10 11.75 -5.01
C GLU A 55 18.75 12.27 -3.73
N SER A 56 18.24 13.40 -3.25
CA SER A 56 18.65 13.95 -1.95
C SER A 56 18.23 13.00 -0.81
N GLU A 57 18.86 13.13 0.36
CA GLU A 57 18.47 12.35 1.54
C GLU A 57 17.01 12.59 1.94
N GLY A 58 16.56 13.84 1.94
CA GLY A 58 15.15 14.17 2.20
C GLY A 58 14.19 13.63 1.13
N SER A 59 14.59 13.58 -0.14
CA SER A 59 13.80 12.93 -1.20
C SER A 59 13.65 11.43 -0.96
N LEU A 60 14.73 10.76 -0.57
CA LEU A 60 14.73 9.32 -0.31
C LEU A 60 13.87 8.98 0.92
N GLU A 61 13.99 9.74 2.00
CA GLU A 61 13.14 9.59 3.18
C GLU A 61 11.65 9.70 2.84
N MET A 62 11.29 10.67 2.00
CA MET A 62 9.93 10.84 1.52
C MET A 62 9.46 9.63 0.70
N LEU A 63 10.27 9.16 -0.25
CA LEU A 63 9.95 7.98 -1.07
C LEU A 63 9.80 6.69 -0.25
N VAL A 64 10.65 6.53 0.77
CA VAL A 64 10.59 5.40 1.71
C VAL A 64 9.33 5.46 2.58
N ALA A 65 8.99 6.64 3.10
CA ALA A 65 7.75 6.85 3.84
C ALA A 65 6.51 6.56 2.97
N GLU A 66 6.51 7.01 1.71
CA GLU A 66 5.44 6.71 0.75
C GLU A 66 5.34 5.21 0.44
N ALA A 67 6.48 4.54 0.25
CA ALA A 67 6.52 3.10 0.02
C ALA A 67 5.96 2.31 1.23
N LYS A 68 6.32 2.69 2.46
CA LYS A 68 5.72 2.13 3.68
C LYS A 68 4.22 2.33 3.72
N ALA A 69 3.73 3.55 3.46
CA ALA A 69 2.31 3.84 3.46
C ALA A 69 1.56 3.05 2.37
N ARG A 70 2.18 2.86 1.20
CA ARG A 70 1.67 2.02 0.12
C ARG A 70 1.57 0.54 0.52
N ILE A 71 2.57 0.00 1.23
CA ILE A 71 2.53 -1.38 1.74
C ILE A 71 1.36 -1.56 2.71
N THR A 72 1.19 -0.65 3.65
CA THR A 72 0.07 -0.68 4.61
C THR A 72 -1.28 -0.62 3.90
N ALA A 73 -1.41 0.25 2.89
CA ALA A 73 -2.62 0.32 2.06
C ALA A 73 -2.85 -1.00 1.30
N ASP A 74 -1.84 -1.59 0.66
CA ASP A 74 -1.96 -2.88 -0.03
C ASP A 74 -2.41 -4.03 0.89
N GLN A 75 -1.86 -4.08 2.12
CA GLN A 75 -2.31 -5.02 3.16
C GLN A 75 -3.78 -4.78 3.54
N MET A 76 -4.18 -3.52 3.70
CA MET A 76 -5.57 -3.15 4.01
C MET A 76 -6.53 -3.53 2.88
N LEU A 77 -6.15 -3.34 1.61
CA LEU A 77 -6.96 -3.79 0.47
C LEU A 77 -7.16 -5.30 0.50
N THR A 78 -6.10 -6.06 0.77
CA THR A 78 -6.17 -7.52 0.90
C THR A 78 -7.15 -7.95 1.99
N LEU A 79 -7.19 -7.23 3.12
CA LEU A 79 -8.16 -7.49 4.20
C LEU A 79 -9.60 -7.15 3.78
N CYS A 80 -9.80 -6.03 3.08
CA CYS A 80 -11.10 -5.67 2.52
C CYS A 80 -11.61 -6.73 1.55
N ASP A 81 -10.77 -7.17 0.60
CA ASP A 81 -11.11 -8.18 -0.40
C ASP A 81 -11.45 -9.52 0.28
N ALA A 82 -10.63 -9.98 1.23
CA ALA A 82 -10.92 -11.18 2.00
C ALA A 82 -12.24 -11.09 2.78
N ARG A 83 -12.58 -9.90 3.30
CA ARG A 83 -13.84 -9.70 4.00
C ARG A 83 -15.04 -9.71 3.04
N LEU A 84 -14.91 -9.08 1.87
CA LEU A 84 -15.92 -9.11 0.81
C LEU A 84 -16.16 -10.55 0.31
N ASP A 85 -15.10 -11.34 0.11
CA ASP A 85 -15.19 -12.75 -0.26
C ASP A 85 -15.94 -13.60 0.79
N LEU A 86 -15.63 -13.39 2.09
CA LEU A 86 -16.32 -14.09 3.18
C LEU A 86 -17.80 -13.71 3.24
N MET A 87 -18.09 -12.43 3.00
CA MET A 87 -19.44 -11.89 2.96
C MET A 87 -20.24 -12.44 1.77
N GLU A 88 -19.64 -12.55 0.59
CA GLU A 88 -20.24 -13.14 -0.61
C GLU A 88 -20.56 -14.63 -0.40
N LYS A 89 -19.61 -15.40 0.14
CA LYS A 89 -19.80 -16.83 0.46
C LYS A 89 -20.81 -17.06 1.58
N GLY A 90 -20.88 -16.16 2.55
CA GLY A 90 -21.82 -16.25 3.68
C GLY A 90 -23.25 -15.83 3.34
N LEU A 91 -23.45 -15.07 2.26
CA LEU A 91 -24.74 -14.52 1.86
C LEU A 91 -25.26 -15.11 0.54
N GLU A 92 -25.14 -16.43 0.32
CA GLU A 92 -25.70 -17.09 -0.89
C GLU A 92 -27.15 -16.65 -1.22
N HIS A 93 -27.92 -16.09 -0.26
CA HIS A 93 -29.29 -15.59 -0.45
C HIS A 93 -29.59 -14.12 -0.03
N ALA A 94 -28.62 -13.27 0.33
CA ALA A 94 -28.92 -11.90 0.83
C ALA A 94 -28.16 -10.79 0.08
N SER A 95 -28.77 -10.24 -0.97
CA SER A 95 -28.15 -9.25 -1.87
C SER A 95 -28.09 -7.80 -1.37
N ILE A 96 -28.12 -7.56 -0.05
CA ILE A 96 -28.31 -6.20 0.47
C ILE A 96 -27.26 -5.86 1.55
N LYS A 97 -26.27 -5.03 1.13
CA LYS A 97 -25.42 -4.08 1.90
C LYS A 97 -23.98 -4.47 2.25
N PHE A 98 -23.08 -4.32 1.28
CA PHE A 98 -21.63 -4.14 1.53
C PHE A 98 -21.04 -2.85 0.93
N THR A 99 -21.91 -1.93 0.47
CA THR A 99 -21.54 -0.76 -0.33
C THR A 99 -20.46 0.10 0.32
N SER A 100 -20.41 0.21 1.65
CA SER A 100 -19.38 1.01 2.33
C SER A 100 -18.00 0.36 2.33
N LEU A 101 -17.92 -0.98 2.37
CA LEU A 101 -16.66 -1.71 2.29
C LEU A 101 -16.18 -1.82 0.84
N GLU A 102 -17.09 -2.07 -0.10
CA GLU A 102 -16.81 -2.05 -1.55
C GLU A 102 -16.28 -0.69 -2.00
N GLU A 103 -16.94 0.39 -1.56
CA GLU A 103 -16.52 1.76 -1.88
C GLU A 103 -15.14 2.08 -1.28
N ALA A 104 -14.89 1.65 -0.04
CA ALA A 104 -13.58 1.84 0.57
C ALA A 104 -12.49 1.03 -0.14
N ALA A 105 -12.74 -0.23 -0.50
CA ALA A 105 -11.82 -1.07 -1.27
C ALA A 105 -11.54 -0.46 -2.66
N ARG A 106 -12.57 0.06 -3.33
CA ARG A 106 -12.43 0.76 -4.62
C ARG A 106 -11.55 2.01 -4.49
N GLN A 107 -11.82 2.87 -3.51
CA GLN A 107 -11.01 4.07 -3.26
C GLN A 107 -9.55 3.72 -2.94
N LEU A 108 -9.33 2.64 -2.20
CA LEU A 108 -7.99 2.16 -1.88
C LEU A 108 -7.26 1.62 -3.12
N SER A 109 -7.94 0.82 -3.94
CA SER A 109 -7.43 0.35 -5.23
C SER A 109 -7.08 1.51 -6.16
N GLU A 110 -7.94 2.53 -6.25
CA GLU A 110 -7.69 3.73 -7.05
C GLU A 110 -6.47 4.51 -6.57
N THR A 111 -6.30 4.64 -5.25
CA THR A 111 -5.15 5.30 -4.62
C THR A 111 -3.85 4.53 -4.89
N LEU A 112 -3.90 3.18 -4.89
CA LEU A 112 -2.75 2.31 -5.17
C LEU A 112 -2.34 2.30 -6.66
N ARG A 113 -3.26 2.57 -7.59
CA ARG A 113 -2.97 2.62 -9.03
C ARG A 113 -2.16 3.84 -9.46
N ARG A 114 -2.03 4.85 -8.61
CA ARG A 114 -1.30 6.09 -8.90
C ARG A 114 -0.25 6.36 -7.82
N PRO A 115 0.86 7.05 -8.14
CA PRO A 115 1.74 7.53 -7.11
C PRO A 115 0.96 8.55 -6.27
N SER A 116 0.97 8.34 -4.96
CA SER A 116 0.21 9.14 -4.00
C SER A 116 1.10 9.50 -2.82
N SER A 117 0.73 10.56 -2.11
CA SER A 117 1.42 10.98 -0.90
C SER A 117 1.11 10.06 0.28
N VAL A 118 1.96 10.09 1.31
CA VAL A 118 1.68 9.43 2.61
C VAL A 118 0.29 9.82 3.13
N ALA A 119 -0.07 11.10 3.08
CA ALA A 119 -1.38 11.57 3.57
C ALA A 119 -2.55 10.93 2.81
N SER A 120 -2.43 10.79 1.49
CA SER A 120 -3.45 10.13 0.67
C SER A 120 -3.60 8.65 1.02
N TYR A 121 -2.48 7.93 1.20
CA TYR A 121 -2.51 6.54 1.63
C TYR A 121 -3.10 6.38 3.03
N THR A 122 -2.74 7.26 3.97
CA THR A 122 -3.28 7.24 5.34
C THR A 122 -4.79 7.46 5.34
N VAL A 123 -5.30 8.47 4.62
CA VAL A 123 -6.74 8.74 4.54
C VAL A 123 -7.50 7.54 3.99
N ALA A 124 -7.05 6.97 2.87
CA ALA A 124 -7.69 5.79 2.27
C ALA A 124 -7.67 4.59 3.24
N THR A 125 -6.52 4.34 3.88
CA THR A 125 -6.36 3.24 4.85
C THR A 125 -7.29 3.41 6.05
N THR A 126 -7.37 4.60 6.64
CA THR A 126 -8.27 4.87 7.77
C THR A 126 -9.75 4.71 7.39
N GLN A 127 -10.13 5.11 6.18
CA GLN A 127 -11.50 4.92 5.69
C GLN A 127 -11.85 3.43 5.51
N ALA A 128 -10.93 2.65 4.94
CA ALA A 128 -11.07 1.21 4.80
C ALA A 128 -11.11 0.47 6.13
N GLU A 129 -10.25 0.85 7.09
CA GLU A 129 -10.28 0.32 8.45
C GLU A 129 -11.63 0.61 9.13
N ALA A 130 -12.14 1.84 9.02
CA ALA A 130 -13.45 2.19 9.53
C ALA A 130 -14.59 1.40 8.86
N ALA A 131 -14.47 1.10 7.56
CA ALA A 131 -15.43 0.28 6.84
C ALA A 131 -15.38 -1.19 7.27
N LEU A 132 -14.19 -1.78 7.41
CA LEU A 132 -13.98 -3.14 7.92
C LEU A 132 -14.58 -3.31 9.33
N ASN A 133 -14.32 -2.37 10.23
CA ASN A 133 -14.83 -2.41 11.61
C ASN A 133 -16.37 -2.37 11.67
N ARG A 134 -17.01 -1.60 10.77
CA ARG A 134 -18.48 -1.60 10.65
C ARG A 134 -19.01 -2.89 10.04
N SER A 135 -18.25 -3.52 9.14
CA SER A 135 -18.61 -4.79 8.49
C SER A 135 -18.42 -6.01 9.40
N SER A 136 -17.67 -5.90 10.50
CA SER A 136 -17.47 -7.00 11.46
C SER A 136 -18.70 -7.36 12.32
N PHE A 137 -19.82 -6.62 12.21
CA PHE A 137 -20.99 -6.85 13.09
C PHE A 137 -21.97 -7.94 12.62
N VAL A 138 -21.65 -8.74 11.59
CA VAL A 138 -22.54 -9.81 11.09
C VAL A 138 -21.87 -11.16 11.31
N LEU A 139 -21.98 -11.69 12.53
CA LEU A 139 -21.85 -13.12 12.89
C LEU A 139 -22.36 -13.30 14.34
N VAL A 140 -23.61 -12.91 14.61
CA VAL A 140 -24.35 -13.41 15.77
C VAL A 140 -25.72 -13.89 15.28
N ALA A 141 -25.78 -15.16 14.92
CA ALA A 141 -26.97 -15.99 14.86
C ALA A 141 -26.45 -17.42 15.08
N GLY A 142 -27.02 -18.28 15.90
CA GLY A 142 -28.35 -18.36 16.50
C GLY A 142 -28.58 -19.84 16.75
#